data_AF-A0AB37W7K9-F1
#
_entry.id   AF-A0AB37W7K9-F1
#
_cell.length_a   1.000
_cell.length_b   1.000
_cell.length_c   1.000
_cell.angle_alpha   90.00
_cell.angle_beta   90.00
_cell.angle_gamma   90.00
#
_symmetry.space_group_name_H-M   'P 1'
#
loop_
_entity.id
_entity.type
_entity.pdbx_description
1 polymer ?
#
loop_
_entity_poly.entity_id
_entity_poly.type
_entity_poly.pdbx_seq_one_letter_code
_entity_poly.pdbx_strand_id
1 'polypeptide(L)'
;MWRRVYFFLILVRIYFALSPSYLHPDENFQGPEVIAGRVFSYPVHETWEFTSENPIRSTFPLWLAYGWPMYILRWLWEGFGYDVSPSVVYWTLRVLMLSLSVVMEDWAIHELVASPRARRVAVMLVASSYVTWTFQTHTFSNSLETLLVLWSLVLIQRITDDKKRSGILASSILGFMAVVGIFNRITFPAFLLLPATTLLPHFQRKPFSLVFLATFALFTAFLAICVDTAFYTPGEFTFSKVFNGPVITPFNNFRYNSDSANLAQHGIHPRYQHFLVNLPQLLGPATPFLFFLRRAHISMILVSAISGVAFLSIFPHQEARFLLPAVPLILSSIRIPTPRIRKSWIITWVVFNVAFGILMGVYHQGGIVPVQMNIAKTNETVSHAFWWKTYSPPTWLLNGKNEELQTVDLMGCPAETMIEKVKEALPPCRTRKPPKADRGAVYVVAPRSAHALIPYQSPNTSKEVSLQEVWSYRQHLNLDDMDFADDGVWNTINRVVGDRGLVVWRAARNCWSTPEDGEPVSE
;
A
#
# COMPACT_ATOMS: atom_id res chain seq x y z
N MET A 1 -16.51 -28.35 -11.52
CA MET A 1 -17.04 -27.25 -10.67
C MET A 1 -15.95 -26.29 -10.19
N TRP A 2 -14.86 -26.74 -9.56
CA TRP A 2 -13.82 -25.83 -9.02
C TRP A 2 -13.25 -24.80 -10.04
N ARG A 3 -12.98 -25.21 -11.29
CA ARG A 3 -12.52 -24.28 -12.35
C ARG A 3 -13.49 -23.12 -12.59
N ARG A 4 -14.80 -23.37 -12.57
CA ARG A 4 -15.82 -22.31 -12.75
C ARG A 4 -15.79 -21.32 -11.59
N VAL A 5 -15.62 -21.82 -10.37
CA VAL A 5 -15.49 -20.97 -9.17
C VAL A 5 -14.20 -20.16 -9.25
N TYR A 6 -13.09 -20.77 -9.67
CA TYR A 6 -11.82 -20.07 -9.87
C TYR A 6 -11.94 -18.94 -10.90
N PHE A 7 -12.54 -19.18 -12.07
CA PHE A 7 -12.78 -18.12 -13.06
C PHE A 7 -13.69 -17.01 -12.53
N PHE A 8 -14.72 -17.36 -11.75
CA PHE A 8 -15.54 -16.36 -11.07
C PHE A 8 -14.71 -15.53 -10.09
N LEU A 9 -13.81 -16.15 -9.32
CA LEU A 9 -12.92 -15.44 -8.40
C LEU A 9 -11.93 -14.52 -9.12
N ILE A 10 -11.50 -14.84 -10.34
CA ILE A 10 -10.74 -13.90 -11.18
C ILE A 10 -11.58 -12.67 -11.53
N LEU A 11 -12.86 -12.83 -11.86
CA LEU A 11 -13.76 -11.69 -12.10
C LEU A 11 -13.92 -10.83 -10.84
N VAL A 12 -14.00 -11.46 -9.67
CA VAL A 12 -14.02 -10.75 -8.38
C VAL A 12 -12.71 -9.97 -8.17
N ARG A 13 -11.55 -10.58 -8.44
CA ARG A 13 -10.25 -9.88 -8.39
C ARG A 13 -10.18 -8.71 -9.36
N ILE A 14 -10.69 -8.86 -10.59
CA ILE A 14 -10.76 -7.77 -11.58
C ILE A 14 -11.59 -6.60 -11.03
N TYR A 15 -12.76 -6.88 -10.46
CA TYR A 15 -13.62 -5.85 -9.88
C TYR A 15 -12.89 -5.04 -8.80
N PHE A 16 -12.22 -5.71 -7.85
CA PHE A 16 -11.50 -5.04 -6.77
C PHE A 16 -10.22 -4.33 -7.25
N ALA A 17 -9.49 -4.92 -8.19
CA ALA A 17 -8.31 -4.27 -8.80
C ALA A 17 -8.67 -2.96 -9.52
N LEU A 18 -9.84 -2.91 -10.15
CA LEU A 18 -10.35 -1.73 -10.86
C LEU A 18 -11.22 -0.81 -9.98
N SER A 19 -11.35 -1.13 -8.69
CA SER A 19 -12.06 -0.30 -7.72
C SER A 19 -11.16 0.84 -7.23
N PRO A 20 -11.68 2.06 -7.01
CA PRO A 20 -10.87 3.20 -6.60
C PRO A 20 -10.47 3.21 -5.12
N SER A 21 -10.59 2.07 -4.42
CA SER A 21 -10.19 1.94 -3.02
C SER A 21 -8.76 2.38 -2.77
N TYR A 22 -8.51 2.95 -1.58
CA TYR A 22 -7.21 3.48 -1.21
C TYR A 22 -6.77 2.90 0.12
N LEU A 23 -6.06 1.77 0.09
CA LEU A 23 -5.83 0.99 1.29
C LEU A 23 -4.82 1.63 2.26
N HIS A 24 -3.84 2.36 1.73
CA HIS A 24 -2.79 3.03 2.51
C HIS A 24 -1.96 3.97 1.62
N PRO A 25 -1.46 5.12 2.13
CA PRO A 25 -0.62 6.09 1.40
C PRO A 25 0.54 5.48 0.59
N ASP A 26 1.30 4.60 1.25
CA ASP A 26 2.44 3.89 0.69
C ASP A 26 2.17 3.11 -0.60
N GLU A 27 0.91 2.85 -0.94
CA GLU A 27 0.55 2.31 -2.25
C GLU A 27 1.09 3.17 -3.40
N ASN A 28 1.16 4.49 -3.20
CA ASN A 28 1.65 5.44 -4.19
C ASN A 28 3.01 6.02 -3.78
N PHE A 29 3.14 6.44 -2.52
CA PHE A 29 4.31 7.17 -2.02
C PHE A 29 5.60 6.35 -1.97
N GLN A 30 5.52 5.02 -1.85
CA GLN A 30 6.69 4.15 -1.79
C GLN A 30 7.09 3.55 -3.15
N GLY A 31 6.39 3.90 -4.24
CA GLY A 31 6.65 3.27 -5.52
C GLY A 31 6.18 4.07 -6.72
N PRO A 32 4.90 3.94 -7.13
CA PRO A 32 4.40 4.53 -8.37
C PRO A 32 4.70 6.02 -8.54
N GLU A 33 4.50 6.84 -7.50
CA GLU A 33 4.64 8.30 -7.61
C GLU A 33 6.08 8.71 -7.95
N VAL A 34 7.07 8.15 -7.26
CA VAL A 34 8.50 8.44 -7.48
C VAL A 34 8.93 8.08 -8.91
N ILE A 35 8.51 6.91 -9.39
CA ILE A 35 8.86 6.46 -10.75
C ILE A 35 8.10 7.24 -11.82
N ALA A 36 6.83 7.57 -11.58
CA ALA A 36 6.03 8.34 -12.53
C ALA A 36 6.63 9.74 -12.78
N GLY A 37 7.15 10.39 -11.73
CA GLY A 37 7.87 11.66 -11.87
C GLY A 37 9.10 11.56 -12.76
N ARG A 38 9.82 10.43 -12.74
CA ARG A 38 11.01 10.21 -13.59
C ARG A 38 10.67 9.81 -15.02
N VAL A 39 9.62 9.01 -15.22
CA VAL A 39 9.25 8.49 -16.54
C VAL A 39 8.45 9.51 -17.35
N PHE A 40 7.54 10.24 -16.70
CA PHE A 40 6.60 11.17 -17.37
C PHE A 40 6.81 12.64 -17.03
N SER A 41 7.78 12.97 -16.17
CA SER A 41 8.02 14.35 -15.70
C SER A 41 6.79 14.97 -15.01
N TYR A 42 5.94 14.14 -14.40
CA TYR A 42 4.85 14.67 -13.59
C TYR A 42 5.41 15.36 -12.34
N PRO A 43 4.75 16.41 -11.82
CA PRO A 43 5.09 16.92 -10.51
C PRO A 43 4.64 15.89 -9.46
N VAL A 44 5.54 15.55 -8.55
CA VAL A 44 5.39 14.45 -7.59
C VAL A 44 5.81 14.89 -6.20
N HIS A 45 5.24 14.24 -5.19
CA HIS A 45 5.69 14.39 -3.81
C HIS A 45 6.61 13.23 -3.42
N GLU A 46 7.92 13.51 -3.28
CA GLU A 46 8.87 12.56 -2.69
C GLU A 46 8.85 12.67 -1.17
N THR A 47 8.59 11.55 -0.49
CA THR A 47 8.56 11.51 0.98
C THR A 47 9.96 11.53 1.58
N TRP A 48 10.04 11.73 2.90
CA TRP A 48 11.30 11.68 3.66
C TRP A 48 12.10 10.39 3.46
N GLU A 49 11.43 9.29 3.07
CA GLU A 49 12.09 8.01 2.80
C GLU A 49 13.06 8.08 1.60
N PHE A 50 12.84 9.04 0.69
CA PHE A 50 13.65 9.30 -0.50
C PHE A 50 14.51 10.57 -0.35
N THR A 51 14.03 11.58 0.40
CA THR A 51 14.68 12.90 0.47
C THR A 51 15.60 13.12 1.68
N SER A 52 15.59 12.21 2.66
CA SER A 52 16.47 12.30 3.83
C SER A 52 17.96 12.15 3.46
N GLU A 53 18.86 12.59 4.36
CA GLU A 53 20.32 12.44 4.17
C GLU A 53 20.76 10.98 3.98
N ASN A 54 20.03 10.03 4.57
CA ASN A 54 20.27 8.60 4.44
C ASN A 54 18.99 7.91 3.92
N PRO A 55 18.72 7.97 2.60
CA PRO A 55 17.50 7.40 2.02
C PRO A 55 17.36 5.93 2.36
N ILE A 56 16.12 5.52 2.67
CA ILE A 56 15.81 4.17 3.18
C ILE A 56 15.08 3.30 2.16
N ARG A 57 14.67 3.85 1.01
CA ARG A 57 13.97 3.11 -0.05
C ARG A 57 14.86 2.90 -1.25
N SER A 58 14.94 1.66 -1.73
CA SER A 58 15.65 1.39 -2.97
C SER A 58 14.78 1.74 -4.17
N THR A 59 15.39 2.38 -5.16
CA THR A 59 14.76 2.60 -6.47
C THR A 59 14.95 1.43 -7.41
N PHE A 60 15.95 0.57 -7.18
CA PHE A 60 16.22 -0.61 -8.01
C PHE A 60 15.02 -1.55 -8.19
N PRO A 61 14.36 -2.06 -7.13
CA PRO A 61 13.16 -2.90 -7.30
C PRO A 61 11.97 -2.13 -7.87
N LEU A 62 11.88 -0.82 -7.63
CA LEU A 62 10.82 0.04 -8.18
C LEU A 62 10.96 0.20 -9.70
N TRP A 63 12.19 0.33 -10.21
CA TRP A 63 12.47 0.35 -11.65
C TRP A 63 12.06 -0.97 -12.33
N LEU A 64 12.31 -2.11 -11.67
CA LEU A 64 11.89 -3.42 -12.16
C LEU A 64 10.37 -3.58 -12.16
N ALA A 65 9.70 -3.16 -11.08
CA ALA A 65 8.27 -3.37 -10.89
C ALA A 65 7.39 -2.36 -11.64
N TYR A 66 7.82 -1.10 -11.72
CA TYR A 66 7.00 0.02 -12.23
C TYR A 66 7.66 0.76 -13.39
N GLY A 67 8.98 0.95 -13.34
CA GLY A 67 9.71 1.75 -14.34
C GLY A 67 9.60 1.21 -15.76
N TRP A 68 9.94 -0.06 -15.97
CA TRP A 68 9.81 -0.69 -17.28
C TRP A 68 8.35 -0.71 -17.80
N PRO A 69 7.34 -1.13 -17.01
CA PRO A 69 5.95 -1.03 -17.43
C PRO A 69 5.52 0.38 -17.83
N MET A 70 5.91 1.40 -17.06
CA MET A 70 5.59 2.79 -17.36
C MET A 70 6.29 3.28 -18.64
N TYR A 71 7.56 2.92 -18.87
CA TYR A 71 8.25 3.26 -20.11
C TYR A 71 7.61 2.62 -21.35
N ILE A 72 7.19 1.35 -21.24
CA ILE A 72 6.48 0.67 -22.32
C ILE A 72 5.13 1.38 -22.59
N LEU A 73 4.40 1.74 -21.53
CA LEU A 73 3.15 2.51 -21.66
C LEU A 73 3.40 3.85 -22.36
N ARG A 74 4.41 4.60 -21.92
CA ARG A 74 4.82 5.87 -22.52
C ARG A 74 5.10 5.72 -24.01
N TRP A 75 5.95 4.75 -24.36
CA TRP A 75 6.34 4.48 -25.75
C TRP A 75 5.14 4.13 -26.63
N LEU A 76 4.21 3.30 -26.13
CA LEU A 76 2.99 2.96 -26.88
C LEU A 76 2.10 4.19 -27.10
N TRP A 77 1.89 5.01 -26.08
CA TRP A 77 0.98 6.17 -26.15
C TRP A 77 1.54 7.31 -27.01
N GLU A 78 2.83 7.63 -26.84
CA GLU A 78 3.53 8.59 -27.68
C GLU A 78 3.54 8.13 -29.15
N GLY A 79 3.65 6.82 -29.40
CA GLY A 79 3.50 6.22 -30.72
C GLY A 79 2.12 6.45 -31.36
N PHE A 80 1.07 6.65 -30.56
CA PHE A 80 -0.27 7.05 -31.02
C PHE A 80 -0.49 8.57 -31.04
N GLY A 81 0.50 9.37 -30.64
CA GLY A 81 0.43 10.83 -30.63
C GLY A 81 -0.34 11.43 -29.45
N TYR A 82 -0.49 10.69 -28.34
CA TYR A 82 -1.16 11.16 -27.14
C TYR A 82 -0.20 11.25 -25.95
N ASP A 83 -0.38 12.25 -25.11
CA ASP A 83 0.25 12.28 -23.79
C ASP A 83 -0.42 11.28 -22.85
N VAL A 84 0.37 10.65 -22.00
CA VAL A 84 -0.15 9.74 -20.98
C VAL A 84 -0.68 10.57 -19.82
N SER A 85 -1.93 10.37 -19.42
CA SER A 85 -2.46 10.98 -18.18
C SER A 85 -2.12 10.12 -16.96
N PRO A 86 -1.91 10.70 -15.77
CA PRO A 86 -1.67 9.96 -14.53
C PRO A 86 -2.76 8.92 -14.23
N SER A 87 -4.01 9.21 -14.61
CA SER A 87 -5.13 8.27 -14.43
C SER A 87 -4.97 6.98 -15.23
N VAL A 88 -4.42 7.06 -16.44
CA VAL A 88 -4.13 5.89 -17.28
C VAL A 88 -3.03 5.07 -16.62
N VAL A 89 -1.93 5.72 -16.22
CA VAL A 89 -0.82 5.06 -15.52
C VAL A 89 -1.31 4.33 -14.27
N TYR A 90 -2.11 4.99 -13.43
CA TYR A 90 -2.66 4.41 -12.20
C TYR A 90 -3.39 3.09 -12.48
N TRP A 91 -4.36 3.07 -13.41
CA TRP A 91 -5.10 1.85 -13.73
C TRP A 91 -4.25 0.82 -14.47
N THR A 92 -3.28 1.23 -15.28
CA THR A 92 -2.32 0.29 -15.89
C THR A 92 -1.53 -0.46 -14.83
N LEU A 93 -1.07 0.21 -13.78
CA LEU A 93 -0.37 -0.45 -12.68
C LEU A 93 -1.29 -1.39 -11.87
N ARG A 94 -2.58 -1.02 -11.69
CA ARG A 94 -3.58 -1.93 -11.10
C ARG A 94 -3.72 -3.22 -11.92
N VAL A 95 -3.82 -3.09 -13.24
CA VAL A 95 -3.90 -4.24 -14.16
C VAL A 95 -2.61 -5.06 -14.13
N LEU A 96 -1.44 -4.42 -14.01
CA LEU A 96 -0.17 -5.10 -13.83
C LEU A 96 -0.16 -5.94 -12.54
N MET A 97 -0.51 -5.34 -11.40
CA MET A 97 -0.53 -6.05 -10.11
C MET A 97 -1.57 -7.18 -10.09
N LEU A 98 -2.74 -6.97 -10.70
CA LEU A 98 -3.72 -8.04 -10.95
C LEU A 98 -3.12 -9.18 -11.78
N SER A 99 -2.40 -8.85 -12.86
CA SER A 99 -1.76 -9.84 -13.73
C SER A 99 -0.69 -10.61 -12.97
N LEU A 100 0.11 -9.94 -12.14
CA LEU A 100 1.10 -10.57 -11.27
C LEU A 100 0.45 -11.47 -10.21
N SER A 101 -0.66 -11.08 -9.59
CA SER A 101 -1.41 -11.96 -8.68
C SER A 101 -1.91 -13.22 -9.41
N VAL A 102 -2.56 -13.09 -10.57
CA VAL A 102 -3.09 -14.27 -11.27
C VAL A 102 -1.98 -15.16 -11.85
N VAL A 103 -0.92 -14.57 -12.42
CA VAL A 103 0.12 -15.33 -13.12
C VAL A 103 1.23 -15.79 -12.19
N MET A 104 1.71 -14.94 -11.28
CA MET A 104 2.88 -15.24 -10.45
C MET A 104 2.49 -15.85 -9.11
N GLU A 105 1.50 -15.30 -8.41
CA GLU A 105 1.09 -15.80 -7.08
C GLU A 105 0.42 -17.18 -7.20
N ASP A 106 -0.65 -17.29 -8.00
CA ASP A 106 -1.38 -18.56 -8.12
C ASP A 106 -0.49 -19.66 -8.71
N TRP A 107 0.38 -19.34 -9.69
CA TRP A 107 1.33 -20.32 -10.23
C TRP A 107 2.36 -20.76 -9.17
N ALA A 108 2.90 -19.84 -8.36
CA ALA A 108 3.79 -20.24 -7.29
C ALA A 108 3.11 -21.22 -6.32
N ILE A 109 1.82 -21.03 -5.99
CA ILE A 109 1.06 -22.00 -5.18
C ILE A 109 0.91 -23.35 -5.90
N HIS A 110 0.68 -23.31 -7.21
CA HIS A 110 0.64 -24.52 -8.04
C HIS A 110 1.97 -25.31 -7.99
N GLU A 111 3.11 -24.63 -7.96
CA GLU A 111 4.44 -25.26 -7.89
C GLU A 111 4.77 -25.76 -6.47
N LEU A 112 4.50 -24.95 -5.44
CA LEU A 112 4.81 -25.26 -4.04
C LEU A 112 3.99 -26.45 -3.52
N VAL A 113 2.72 -26.58 -3.92
CA VAL A 113 1.85 -27.64 -3.42
C VAL A 113 1.90 -28.87 -4.33
N ALA A 114 2.70 -29.86 -3.93
CA ALA A 114 2.92 -31.08 -4.72
C ALA A 114 1.64 -31.92 -4.97
N SER A 115 0.77 -32.08 -3.95
CA SER A 115 -0.43 -32.93 -4.09
C SER A 115 -1.52 -32.25 -4.94
N PRO A 116 -2.01 -32.87 -6.03
CA PRO A 116 -3.06 -32.27 -6.86
C PRO A 116 -4.37 -31.99 -6.11
N ARG A 117 -4.68 -32.79 -5.08
CA ARG A 117 -5.88 -32.56 -4.26
C ARG A 117 -5.69 -31.36 -3.34
N ALA A 118 -4.55 -31.26 -2.66
CA ALA A 118 -4.24 -30.13 -1.80
C ALA A 118 -4.10 -28.83 -2.60
N ARG A 119 -3.48 -28.90 -3.78
CA ARG A 119 -3.30 -27.76 -4.69
C ARG A 119 -4.62 -27.10 -5.07
N ARG A 120 -5.62 -27.91 -5.46
CA ARG A 120 -6.97 -27.40 -5.76
C ARG A 120 -7.62 -26.70 -4.58
N VAL A 121 -7.32 -27.11 -3.35
CA VAL A 121 -7.85 -26.46 -2.15
C VAL A 121 -7.08 -25.17 -1.86
N ALA A 122 -5.75 -25.22 -1.85
CA ALA A 122 -4.87 -24.08 -1.59
C ALA A 122 -5.17 -22.91 -2.53
N VAL A 123 -5.18 -23.17 -3.85
CA VAL A 123 -5.46 -22.14 -4.87
C VAL A 123 -6.85 -21.55 -4.68
N MET A 124 -7.86 -22.36 -4.36
CA MET A 124 -9.21 -21.85 -4.11
C MET A 124 -9.31 -21.00 -2.83
N LEU A 125 -8.56 -21.35 -1.78
CA LEU A 125 -8.53 -20.58 -0.54
C LEU A 125 -7.81 -19.24 -0.75
N VAL A 126 -6.63 -19.25 -1.37
CA VAL A 126 -5.90 -18.02 -1.73
C VAL A 126 -6.75 -17.16 -2.67
N ALA A 127 -7.32 -17.74 -3.73
CA ALA A 127 -8.15 -17.01 -4.67
C ALA A 127 -9.47 -16.48 -4.13
N SER A 128 -9.95 -16.99 -2.99
CA SER A 128 -11.14 -16.47 -2.31
C SER A 128 -10.83 -15.60 -1.10
N SER A 129 -9.54 -15.29 -0.86
CA SER A 129 -9.12 -14.37 0.19
C SER A 129 -9.32 -12.91 -0.25
N TYR A 130 -9.94 -12.10 0.60
CA TYR A 130 -10.09 -10.67 0.36
C TYR A 130 -8.74 -9.96 0.28
N VAL A 131 -7.72 -10.48 0.98
CA VAL A 131 -6.34 -9.96 0.92
C VAL A 131 -5.79 -10.09 -0.50
N THR A 132 -6.05 -11.22 -1.15
CA THR A 132 -5.65 -11.43 -2.55
C THR A 132 -6.47 -10.57 -3.50
N TRP A 133 -7.74 -10.28 -3.20
CA TRP A 133 -8.57 -9.41 -4.04
C TRP A 133 -8.16 -7.95 -3.95
N THR A 134 -7.74 -7.50 -2.77
CA THR A 134 -7.48 -6.09 -2.43
C THR A 134 -5.98 -5.83 -2.38
N PHE A 135 -5.30 -6.08 -1.26
CA PHE A 135 -3.88 -5.79 -1.11
C PHE A 135 -2.97 -6.32 -2.24
N GLN A 136 -3.17 -7.56 -2.70
CA GLN A 136 -2.28 -8.16 -3.70
C GLN A 136 -2.48 -7.62 -5.13
N THR A 137 -3.63 -6.99 -5.41
CA THR A 137 -3.90 -6.29 -6.69
C THR A 137 -3.55 -4.80 -6.64
N HIS A 138 -3.16 -4.31 -5.46
CA HIS A 138 -2.70 -2.95 -5.19
C HIS A 138 -1.18 -2.82 -5.34
N THR A 139 -0.67 -1.61 -5.60
CA THR A 139 0.76 -1.33 -5.88
C THR A 139 1.63 -1.28 -4.62
N PHE A 140 1.42 -2.21 -3.69
CA PHE A 140 2.24 -2.30 -2.48
C PHE A 140 3.57 -2.99 -2.73
N SER A 141 4.63 -2.44 -2.12
CA SER A 141 5.90 -3.15 -1.96
C SER A 141 5.74 -4.47 -1.19
N ASN A 142 4.76 -4.56 -0.28
CA ASN A 142 4.37 -5.80 0.42
C ASN A 142 3.82 -6.87 -0.53
N SER A 143 3.09 -6.45 -1.58
CA SER A 143 2.54 -7.37 -2.59
C SER A 143 3.65 -7.91 -3.49
N LEU A 144 4.64 -7.08 -3.84
CA LEU A 144 5.87 -7.53 -4.52
C LEU A 144 6.70 -8.46 -3.63
N GLU A 145 6.84 -8.14 -2.34
CA GLU A 145 7.51 -9.02 -1.35
C GLU A 145 6.86 -10.39 -1.30
N THR A 146 5.53 -10.46 -1.30
CA THR A 146 4.77 -11.73 -1.33
C THR A 146 5.16 -12.57 -2.53
N LEU A 147 5.24 -11.98 -3.74
CA LEU A 147 5.66 -12.69 -4.94
C LEU A 147 7.11 -13.17 -4.87
N LEU A 148 8.01 -12.32 -4.37
CA LEU A 148 9.41 -12.65 -4.19
C LEU A 148 9.59 -13.81 -3.21
N VAL A 149 8.88 -13.79 -2.06
CA VAL A 149 8.92 -14.89 -1.08
C VAL A 149 8.43 -16.19 -1.71
N LEU A 150 7.26 -16.16 -2.37
CA LEU A 150 6.68 -17.35 -2.99
C LEU A 150 7.61 -17.99 -4.02
N TRP A 151 8.16 -17.19 -4.94
CA TRP A 151 9.06 -17.71 -5.97
C TRP A 151 10.43 -18.08 -5.44
N SER A 152 10.95 -17.42 -4.39
CA SER A 152 12.16 -17.87 -3.70
C SER A 152 11.94 -19.24 -3.06
N LEU A 153 10.79 -19.50 -2.44
CA LEU A 153 10.46 -20.83 -1.92
C LEU A 153 10.32 -21.88 -3.04
N VAL A 154 9.74 -21.53 -4.19
CA VAL A 154 9.68 -22.42 -5.36
C VAL A 154 11.09 -22.81 -5.80
N LEU A 155 12.00 -21.84 -5.89
CA LEU A 155 13.39 -22.09 -6.27
C LEU A 155 14.12 -22.94 -5.22
N ILE A 156 13.93 -22.66 -3.92
CA ILE A 156 14.49 -23.47 -2.84
C ILE A 156 14.02 -24.92 -3.00
N GLN A 157 12.71 -25.15 -3.18
CA GLN A 157 12.15 -26.49 -3.35
C GLN A 157 12.75 -27.21 -4.57
N ARG A 158 12.85 -26.52 -5.71
CA ARG A 158 13.44 -27.06 -6.95
C ARG A 158 14.90 -27.45 -6.77
N ILE A 159 15.69 -26.62 -6.07
CA ILE A 159 17.10 -26.90 -5.78
C ILE A 159 17.23 -28.10 -4.84
N THR A 160 16.40 -28.19 -3.80
CA THR A 160 16.46 -29.30 -2.84
C THR A 160 15.96 -30.63 -3.40
N ASP A 161 14.98 -30.59 -4.31
CA ASP A 161 14.40 -31.78 -4.92
C ASP A 161 15.28 -32.35 -6.06
N ASP A 162 16.04 -31.50 -6.77
CA ASP A 162 16.98 -31.95 -7.81
C ASP A 162 18.25 -32.54 -7.19
N LYS A 163 18.21 -33.84 -6.94
CA LYS A 163 19.37 -34.60 -6.42
C LYS A 163 20.45 -34.86 -7.48
N LYS A 164 20.17 -34.66 -8.77
CA LYS A 164 21.05 -35.10 -9.87
C LYS A 164 21.95 -33.97 -10.36
N ARG A 165 21.40 -32.77 -10.55
CA ARG A 165 22.14 -31.60 -11.08
C ARG A 165 22.50 -30.63 -9.96
N SER A 166 23.48 -29.77 -10.22
CA SER A 166 23.89 -28.72 -9.28
C SER A 166 22.86 -27.58 -9.15
N GLY A 167 21.83 -27.53 -10.01
CA GLY A 167 20.78 -26.51 -9.93
C GLY A 167 21.31 -25.08 -10.12
N ILE A 168 22.38 -24.90 -10.91
CA ILE A 168 23.10 -23.62 -11.06
C ILE A 168 22.16 -22.47 -11.40
N LEU A 169 21.35 -22.61 -12.45
CA LEU A 169 20.42 -21.56 -12.88
C LEU A 169 19.43 -21.18 -11.77
N ALA A 170 18.81 -22.17 -11.11
CA ALA A 170 17.88 -21.91 -10.01
C ALA A 170 18.57 -21.22 -8.82
N SER A 171 19.83 -21.59 -8.55
CA SER A 171 20.65 -20.98 -7.48
C SER A 171 21.03 -19.53 -7.81
N SER A 172 21.40 -19.26 -9.06
CA SER A 172 21.67 -17.90 -9.56
C SER A 172 20.43 -17.01 -9.49
N ILE A 173 19.27 -17.50 -9.94
CA ILE A 173 18.01 -16.75 -9.87
C ILE A 173 17.63 -16.52 -8.41
N LEU A 174 17.82 -17.51 -7.52
CA LEU A 174 17.57 -17.34 -6.08
C LEU A 174 18.46 -16.25 -5.47
N GLY A 175 19.74 -16.20 -5.85
CA GLY A 175 20.66 -15.12 -5.43
C GLY A 175 20.19 -13.74 -5.87
N PHE A 176 19.77 -13.59 -7.14
CA PHE A 176 19.17 -12.36 -7.66
C PHE A 176 17.89 -11.98 -6.88
N MET A 177 16.96 -12.92 -6.73
CA MET A 177 15.69 -12.69 -6.04
C MET A 177 15.87 -12.33 -4.57
N ALA A 178 16.85 -12.94 -3.88
CA ALA A 178 17.13 -12.63 -2.49
C ALA A 178 17.55 -11.17 -2.31
N VAL A 179 18.38 -10.65 -3.22
CA VAL A 179 18.80 -9.25 -3.20
C VAL A 179 17.65 -8.32 -3.57
N VAL A 180 16.91 -8.61 -4.64
CA VAL A 180 15.72 -7.83 -5.01
C VAL A 180 14.72 -7.77 -3.84
N GLY A 181 14.52 -8.87 -3.12
CA GLY A 181 13.68 -8.94 -1.92
C GLY A 181 14.17 -8.04 -0.80
N ILE A 182 15.47 -8.10 -0.45
CA ILE A 182 16.08 -7.27 0.59
C ILE A 182 15.98 -5.77 0.25
N PHE A 183 16.24 -5.41 -1.02
CA PHE A 183 16.15 -4.02 -1.48
C PHE A 183 14.70 -3.53 -1.60
N ASN A 184 13.75 -4.41 -1.87
CA ASN A 184 12.32 -4.08 -1.86
C ASN A 184 11.83 -3.81 -0.43
N ARG A 185 12.12 -4.72 0.52
CA ARG A 185 11.75 -4.57 1.94
C ARG A 185 12.72 -5.31 2.86
N ILE A 186 13.07 -4.66 3.97
CA ILE A 186 13.87 -5.27 5.05
C ILE A 186 13.17 -6.43 5.78
N THR A 187 11.85 -6.57 5.59
CA THR A 187 11.04 -7.64 6.17
C THR A 187 11.20 -8.97 5.41
N PHE A 188 11.68 -8.94 4.17
CA PHE A 188 11.73 -10.11 3.28
C PHE A 188 12.55 -11.28 3.84
N PRO A 189 13.76 -11.07 4.42
CA PRO A 189 14.55 -12.15 5.01
C PRO A 189 13.81 -12.93 6.11
N ALA A 190 12.90 -12.30 6.85
CA ALA A 190 12.14 -12.96 7.92
C ALA A 190 11.41 -14.22 7.42
N PHE A 191 10.92 -14.18 6.18
CA PHE A 191 10.23 -15.30 5.55
C PHE A 191 11.18 -16.35 4.95
N LEU A 192 12.44 -16.01 4.66
CA LEU A 192 13.38 -16.92 3.99
C LEU A 192 14.43 -17.55 4.89
N LEU A 193 14.81 -16.94 6.01
CA LEU A 193 15.94 -17.39 6.84
C LEU A 193 15.84 -18.87 7.25
N LEU A 194 14.71 -19.29 7.81
CA LEU A 194 14.51 -20.68 8.20
C LEU A 194 14.31 -21.64 7.02
N PRO A 195 13.43 -21.40 6.02
CA PRO A 195 13.31 -22.33 4.91
C PRO A 195 14.60 -22.45 4.08
N ALA A 196 15.44 -21.40 4.01
CA ALA A 196 16.73 -21.46 3.32
C ALA A 196 17.74 -22.41 3.97
N THR A 197 17.59 -22.77 5.26
CA THR A 197 18.50 -23.76 5.88
C THR A 197 18.38 -25.14 5.24
N THR A 198 17.28 -25.43 4.55
CA THR A 198 17.11 -26.68 3.78
C THR A 198 18.09 -26.80 2.61
N LEU A 199 18.71 -25.69 2.17
CA LEU A 199 19.74 -25.69 1.14
C LEU A 199 21.11 -26.13 1.65
N LEU A 200 21.39 -26.07 2.95
CA LEU A 200 22.72 -26.36 3.51
C LEU A 200 23.23 -27.77 3.14
N PRO A 201 22.42 -28.86 3.28
CA PRO A 201 22.86 -30.18 2.87
C PRO A 201 23.08 -30.29 1.35
N HIS A 202 22.39 -29.48 0.54
CA HIS A 202 22.60 -29.42 -0.91
C HIS A 202 23.92 -28.76 -1.25
N PHE A 203 24.24 -27.63 -0.63
CA PHE A 203 25.50 -26.92 -0.84
C PHE A 203 26.72 -27.73 -0.39
N GLN A 204 26.60 -28.51 0.68
CA GLN A 204 27.65 -29.46 1.08
C GLN A 204 27.91 -30.52 0.00
N ARG A 205 26.85 -31.02 -0.66
CA ARG A 205 26.96 -32.00 -1.75
C ARG A 205 27.41 -31.36 -3.08
N LYS A 206 27.04 -30.11 -3.32
CA LYS A 206 27.16 -29.39 -4.60
C LYS A 206 27.60 -27.93 -4.35
N PRO A 207 28.87 -27.69 -4.00
CA PRO A 207 29.34 -26.35 -3.59
C PRO A 207 29.25 -25.30 -4.70
N PHE A 208 29.33 -25.69 -5.98
CA PHE A 208 29.14 -24.76 -7.10
C PHE A 208 27.77 -24.06 -7.08
N SER A 209 26.72 -24.71 -6.57
CA SER A 209 25.41 -24.08 -6.40
C SER A 209 25.49 -22.85 -5.49
N LEU A 210 26.23 -22.94 -4.38
CA LEU A 210 26.47 -21.83 -3.46
C LEU A 210 27.32 -20.75 -4.11
N VAL A 211 28.36 -21.12 -4.85
CA VAL A 211 29.21 -20.15 -5.57
C VAL A 211 28.37 -19.31 -6.53
N PHE A 212 27.55 -19.94 -7.37
CA PHE A 212 26.71 -19.22 -8.32
C PHE A 212 25.62 -18.39 -7.66
N LEU A 213 25.04 -18.87 -6.55
CA LEU A 213 24.11 -18.07 -5.74
C LEU A 213 24.81 -16.82 -5.20
N ALA A 214 25.98 -16.98 -4.58
CA ALA A 214 26.74 -15.89 -3.98
C ALA A 214 27.21 -14.89 -5.05
N THR A 215 27.73 -15.35 -6.19
CA THR A 215 28.17 -14.49 -7.28
C THR A 215 27.01 -13.65 -7.83
N PHE A 216 25.84 -14.26 -8.09
CA PHE A 216 24.70 -13.51 -8.59
C PHE A 216 24.12 -12.57 -7.52
N ALA A 217 24.10 -12.97 -6.25
CA ALA A 217 23.70 -12.08 -5.17
C ALA A 217 24.64 -10.86 -5.07
N LEU A 218 25.96 -11.06 -5.05
CA LEU A 218 26.93 -9.97 -5.00
C LEU A 218 26.84 -9.05 -6.22
N PHE A 219 26.72 -9.62 -7.42
CA PHE A 219 26.55 -8.84 -8.64
C PHE A 219 25.25 -8.01 -8.62
N THR A 220 24.14 -8.62 -8.21
CA THR A 220 22.85 -7.91 -8.12
C THR A 220 22.89 -6.83 -7.05
N ALA A 221 23.54 -7.08 -5.92
CA ALA A 221 23.68 -6.10 -4.84
C ALA A 221 24.53 -4.92 -5.30
N PHE A 222 25.64 -5.18 -6.00
CA PHE A 222 26.44 -4.13 -6.62
C PHE A 222 25.63 -3.30 -7.61
N LEU A 223 24.85 -3.94 -8.48
CA LEU A 223 23.98 -3.23 -9.43
C LEU A 223 22.93 -2.38 -8.72
N ALA A 224 22.27 -2.92 -7.68
CA ALA A 224 21.28 -2.19 -6.91
C ALA A 224 21.88 -0.96 -6.21
N ILE A 225 23.06 -1.11 -5.60
CA ILE A 225 23.80 0.01 -4.98
C ILE A 225 24.20 1.05 -6.03
N CYS A 226 24.64 0.64 -7.22
CA CYS A 226 24.93 1.56 -8.32
C CYS A 226 23.68 2.36 -8.74
N VAL A 227 22.54 1.69 -8.91
CA VAL A 227 21.27 2.33 -9.28
C VAL A 227 20.83 3.32 -8.21
N ASP A 228 20.83 2.93 -6.93
CA ASP A 228 20.43 3.81 -5.83
C ASP A 228 21.42 4.98 -5.68
N THR A 229 22.73 4.72 -5.75
CA THR A 229 23.74 5.80 -5.67
C THR A 229 23.58 6.79 -6.82
N ALA A 230 23.30 6.31 -8.04
CA ALA A 230 23.03 7.16 -9.20
C ALA A 230 21.75 7.99 -9.02
N PHE A 231 20.73 7.42 -8.39
CA PHE A 231 19.46 8.09 -8.16
C PHE A 231 19.56 9.21 -7.12
N TYR A 232 20.26 8.95 -6.00
CA TYR A 232 20.32 9.86 -4.85
C TYR A 232 21.47 10.86 -4.90
N THR A 233 22.51 10.62 -5.72
CA THR A 233 23.66 11.54 -5.80
C THR A 233 23.48 12.54 -6.94
N PRO A 234 23.51 13.86 -6.69
CA PRO A 234 23.44 14.87 -7.74
C PRO A 234 24.56 14.77 -8.77
N GLY A 235 24.27 15.18 -10.01
CA GLY A 235 25.20 15.22 -11.13
C GLY A 235 25.42 13.88 -11.83
N GLU A 236 26.36 13.83 -12.77
CA GLU A 236 26.62 12.63 -13.57
C GLU A 236 27.11 11.46 -12.71
N PHE A 237 26.69 10.24 -13.08
CA PHE A 237 27.11 9.02 -12.40
C PHE A 237 28.57 8.68 -12.72
N THR A 238 29.36 8.43 -11.69
CA THR A 238 30.72 7.91 -11.81
C THR A 238 30.94 6.77 -10.82
N PHE A 239 31.71 5.75 -11.20
CA PHE A 239 31.99 4.61 -10.32
C PHE A 239 32.69 5.01 -9.02
N SER A 240 33.46 6.10 -9.03
CA SER A 240 34.11 6.65 -7.84
C SER A 240 33.11 6.98 -6.73
N LYS A 241 31.91 7.50 -7.08
CA LYS A 241 30.84 7.79 -6.10
C LYS A 241 30.40 6.53 -5.34
N VAL A 242 30.31 5.40 -6.03
CA VAL A 242 29.93 4.12 -5.42
C VAL A 242 30.96 3.64 -4.41
N PHE A 243 32.25 3.88 -4.64
CA PHE A 243 33.31 3.46 -3.71
C PHE A 243 33.55 4.43 -2.55
N ASN A 244 33.29 5.73 -2.75
CA ASN A 244 33.54 6.76 -1.73
C ASN A 244 32.33 7.03 -0.81
N GLY A 245 31.12 6.82 -1.30
CA GLY A 245 29.88 7.08 -0.55
C GLY A 245 28.70 6.30 -1.12
N PRO A 246 28.70 4.96 -1.04
CA PRO A 246 27.60 4.16 -1.56
C PRO A 246 26.32 4.39 -0.77
N VAL A 247 25.20 4.54 -1.48
CA VAL A 247 23.87 4.56 -0.86
C VAL A 247 23.35 3.12 -0.76
N ILE A 248 23.39 2.56 0.46
CA ILE A 248 22.93 1.19 0.74
C ILE A 248 21.60 1.27 1.49
N THR A 249 20.52 1.37 0.72
CA THR A 249 19.18 1.63 1.25
C THR A 249 18.68 0.60 2.26
N PRO A 250 18.91 -0.73 2.14
CA PRO A 250 18.48 -1.68 3.17
C PRO A 250 19.20 -1.49 4.51
N PHE A 251 20.47 -1.08 4.47
CA PHE A 251 21.26 -0.80 5.66
C PHE A 251 20.78 0.48 6.34
N ASN A 252 20.52 1.54 5.57
CA ASN A 252 19.94 2.78 6.07
C ASN A 252 18.57 2.53 6.71
N ASN A 253 17.74 1.72 6.05
CA ASN A 253 16.41 1.35 6.54
C ASN A 253 16.49 0.55 7.85
N PHE A 254 17.42 -0.41 7.94
CA PHE A 254 17.66 -1.15 9.19
C PHE A 254 18.13 -0.24 10.33
N ARG A 255 19.06 0.69 10.04
CA ARG A 255 19.54 1.67 11.03
C ARG A 255 18.42 2.59 11.52
N TYR A 256 17.60 3.10 10.59
CA TYR A 256 16.45 3.94 10.92
C TYR A 256 15.45 3.23 11.83
N ASN A 257 15.09 1.98 11.50
CA ASN A 257 14.13 1.16 12.26
C ASN A 257 14.69 0.53 13.54
N SER A 258 16.01 0.59 13.76
CA SER A 258 16.61 0.15 15.02
C SER A 258 16.45 1.19 16.14
N ASP A 259 16.11 2.43 15.80
CA ASP A 259 15.87 3.50 16.76
C ASP A 259 14.40 3.53 17.20
N SER A 260 14.16 3.34 18.50
CA SER A 260 12.82 3.38 19.09
C SER A 260 12.13 4.74 18.95
N ALA A 261 12.88 5.84 18.88
CA ALA A 261 12.31 7.18 18.73
C ALA A 261 11.68 7.35 17.34
N ASN A 262 12.33 6.81 16.29
CA ASN A 262 11.78 6.80 14.94
C ASN A 262 10.54 5.91 14.86
N LEU A 263 10.57 4.72 15.48
CA LEU A 263 9.43 3.81 15.50
C LEU A 263 8.21 4.41 16.20
N ALA A 264 8.42 5.23 17.24
CA ALA A 264 7.34 5.89 17.96
C ALA A 264 6.51 6.83 17.06
N GLN A 265 7.13 7.41 16.03
CA GLN A 265 6.44 8.28 15.06
C GLN A 265 5.45 7.49 14.18
N HIS A 266 5.68 6.20 14.00
CA HIS A 266 4.85 5.31 13.17
C HIS A 266 3.90 4.44 14.00
N GLY A 267 3.92 4.58 15.33
CA GLY A 267 3.11 3.78 16.25
C GLY A 267 3.81 2.51 16.73
N ILE A 268 3.70 2.27 18.04
CA ILE A 268 4.26 1.12 18.74
C ILE A 268 3.13 0.20 19.18
N HIS A 269 3.33 -1.10 18.97
CA HIS A 269 2.37 -2.13 19.31
C HIS A 269 2.95 -3.20 20.25
N PRO A 270 2.11 -3.88 21.03
CA PRO A 270 2.53 -5.04 21.80
C PRO A 270 3.06 -6.17 20.90
N ARG A 271 4.04 -6.94 21.38
CA ARG A 271 4.68 -8.01 20.59
C ARG A 271 3.73 -9.12 20.10
N TYR A 272 2.56 -9.25 20.71
CA TYR A 272 1.55 -10.22 20.32
C TYR A 272 0.58 -9.71 19.23
N GLN A 273 0.66 -8.44 18.82
CA GLN A 273 -0.25 -7.79 17.87
C GLN A 273 -0.33 -8.58 16.57
N HIS A 274 0.80 -9.01 16.00
CA HIS A 274 0.82 -9.79 14.78
C HIS A 274 0.04 -11.11 14.89
N PHE A 275 0.20 -11.86 15.98
CA PHE A 275 -0.46 -13.16 16.16
C PHE A 275 -1.93 -13.04 16.57
N LEU A 276 -2.26 -12.11 17.45
CA LEU A 276 -3.58 -12.02 18.09
C LEU A 276 -4.55 -11.03 17.43
N VAL A 277 -4.05 -10.12 16.58
CA VAL A 277 -4.87 -9.11 15.90
C VAL A 277 -4.68 -9.17 14.39
N ASN A 278 -3.45 -8.98 13.91
CA ASN A 278 -3.20 -8.83 12.47
C ASN A 278 -3.49 -10.14 11.70
N LEU A 279 -3.04 -11.30 12.18
CA LEU A 279 -3.35 -12.59 11.55
C LEU A 279 -4.86 -12.89 11.54
N PRO A 280 -5.59 -12.79 12.68
CA PRO A 280 -7.05 -12.87 12.68
C PRO A 280 -7.73 -11.94 11.69
N GLN A 281 -7.26 -10.69 11.57
CA GLN A 281 -7.80 -9.72 10.61
C GLN A 281 -7.58 -10.18 9.16
N LEU A 282 -6.43 -10.77 8.82
CA LEU A 282 -6.11 -11.17 7.45
C LEU A 282 -6.72 -12.54 7.05
N LEU A 283 -6.83 -13.46 8.00
CA LEU A 283 -7.22 -14.86 7.75
C LEU A 283 -8.63 -15.20 8.24
N GLY A 284 -9.22 -14.38 9.11
CA GLY A 284 -10.55 -14.57 9.67
C GLY A 284 -10.76 -15.99 10.23
N PRO A 285 -11.75 -16.76 9.72
CA PRO A 285 -12.08 -18.09 10.24
C PRO A 285 -11.03 -19.15 9.91
N ALA A 286 -9.97 -18.85 9.14
CA ALA A 286 -8.85 -19.75 8.93
C ALA A 286 -7.82 -19.71 10.08
N THR A 287 -7.73 -18.62 10.84
CA THR A 287 -6.74 -18.43 11.91
C THR A 287 -6.76 -19.55 12.94
N PRO A 288 -7.92 -20.03 13.45
CA PRO A 288 -7.93 -21.08 14.46
C PRO A 288 -7.23 -22.38 14.02
N PHE A 289 -7.13 -22.65 12.71
CA PHE A 289 -6.45 -23.85 12.22
C PHE A 289 -4.94 -23.85 12.46
N LEU A 290 -4.34 -22.69 12.70
CA LEU A 290 -2.94 -22.59 13.10
C LEU A 290 -2.69 -23.29 14.45
N PHE A 291 -3.65 -23.28 15.37
CA PHE A 291 -3.53 -23.96 16.66
C PHE A 291 -3.74 -25.48 16.58
N PHE A 292 -4.27 -25.98 15.46
CA PHE A 292 -4.54 -27.42 15.25
C PHE A 292 -3.54 -28.08 14.28
N LEU A 293 -2.44 -27.42 13.95
CA LEU A 293 -1.38 -27.96 13.10
C LEU A 293 -0.67 -29.12 13.80
N ARG A 294 -0.57 -30.27 13.13
CA ARG A 294 0.20 -31.44 13.61
C ARG A 294 1.57 -31.49 12.95
N ARG A 295 2.54 -32.20 13.54
CA ARG A 295 3.89 -32.40 12.96
C ARG A 295 3.90 -32.80 11.49
N ALA A 296 2.96 -33.66 11.07
CA ALA A 296 2.82 -34.10 9.68
C ALA A 296 2.45 -32.97 8.69
N HIS A 297 2.11 -31.78 9.17
CA HIS A 297 1.78 -30.60 8.37
C HIS A 297 2.94 -29.59 8.30
N ILE A 298 4.07 -29.85 8.97
CA ILE A 298 5.24 -28.99 8.90
C ILE A 298 5.86 -29.13 7.51
N SER A 299 5.49 -28.20 6.63
CA SER A 299 6.05 -28.01 5.30
C SER A 299 6.99 -26.80 5.32
N MET A 300 7.87 -26.69 4.32
CA MET A 300 8.71 -25.51 4.14
C MET A 300 7.89 -24.21 4.01
N ILE A 301 6.72 -24.30 3.36
CA ILE A 301 5.76 -23.20 3.19
C ILE A 301 5.26 -22.70 4.56
N LEU A 302 4.87 -23.62 5.44
CA LEU A 302 4.38 -23.29 6.77
C LEU A 302 5.51 -22.75 7.67
N VAL A 303 6.70 -23.33 7.57
CA VAL A 303 7.89 -22.85 8.30
C VAL A 303 8.21 -21.42 7.91
N SER A 304 8.21 -21.10 6.61
CA SER A 304 8.40 -19.73 6.11
C SER A 304 7.36 -18.75 6.67
N ALA A 305 6.08 -19.14 6.68
CA ALA A 305 5.02 -18.28 7.20
C ALA A 305 5.16 -18.00 8.70
N ILE A 306 5.32 -19.06 9.50
CA ILE A 306 5.40 -18.94 10.96
C ILE A 306 6.69 -18.21 11.35
N SER A 307 7.82 -18.48 10.68
CA SER A 307 9.08 -17.78 10.95
C SER A 307 8.99 -16.30 10.62
N GLY A 308 8.38 -15.96 9.47
CA GLY A 308 8.16 -14.57 9.08
C GLY A 308 7.34 -13.82 10.13
N VAL A 309 6.18 -14.37 10.52
CA VAL A 309 5.35 -13.76 11.58
C VAL A 309 6.13 -13.64 12.89
N ALA A 310 6.84 -14.68 13.30
CA ALA A 310 7.58 -14.68 14.57
C ALA A 310 8.72 -13.65 14.60
N PHE A 311 9.54 -13.56 13.55
CA PHE A 311 10.62 -12.58 13.47
C PHE A 311 10.11 -11.15 13.39
N LEU A 312 9.04 -10.90 12.62
CA LEU A 312 8.43 -9.57 12.54
C LEU A 312 7.78 -9.15 13.87
N SER A 313 7.28 -10.11 14.66
CA SER A 313 6.73 -9.87 16.00
C SER A 313 7.75 -9.42 17.05
N ILE A 314 9.06 -9.53 16.76
CA ILE A 314 10.12 -9.02 17.63
C ILE A 314 10.12 -7.48 17.62
N PHE A 315 9.80 -6.87 16.47
CA PHE A 315 9.82 -5.42 16.30
C PHE A 315 8.54 -4.79 16.87
N PRO A 316 8.63 -3.62 17.53
CA PRO A 316 7.46 -2.98 18.14
C PRO A 316 6.46 -2.41 17.12
N HIS A 317 6.91 -2.00 15.94
CA HIS A 317 6.03 -1.49 14.89
C HIS A 317 5.43 -2.65 14.08
N GLN A 318 4.12 -2.90 14.22
CA GLN A 318 3.45 -4.12 13.76
C GLN A 318 2.17 -3.82 13.00
N GLU A 319 2.31 -3.55 11.70
CA GLU A 319 1.18 -3.33 10.81
C GLU A 319 0.73 -4.62 10.12
N ALA A 320 -0.58 -4.76 9.86
CA ALA A 320 -1.12 -5.97 9.25
C ALA A 320 -0.50 -6.29 7.89
N ARG A 321 -0.21 -5.28 7.07
CA ARG A 321 0.39 -5.45 5.74
C ARG A 321 1.80 -6.06 5.76
N PHE A 322 2.53 -6.03 6.87
CA PHE A 322 3.82 -6.74 6.95
C PHE A 322 3.65 -8.26 6.90
N LEU A 323 2.44 -8.76 7.16
CA LEU A 323 2.12 -10.18 7.12
C LEU A 323 1.48 -10.63 5.79
N LEU A 324 1.41 -9.78 4.76
CA LEU A 324 0.86 -10.19 3.45
C LEU A 324 1.52 -11.46 2.92
N PRO A 325 2.86 -11.65 2.98
CA PRO A 325 3.48 -12.89 2.50
C PRO A 325 3.01 -14.13 3.28
N ALA A 326 2.62 -13.99 4.55
CA ALA A 326 2.14 -15.10 5.36
C ALA A 326 0.78 -15.63 4.90
N VAL A 327 -0.06 -14.80 4.29
CA VAL A 327 -1.44 -15.16 3.91
C VAL A 327 -1.48 -16.33 2.91
N PRO A 328 -0.88 -16.24 1.71
CA PRO A 328 -0.91 -17.35 0.76
C PRO A 328 -0.14 -18.58 1.27
N LEU A 329 0.91 -18.39 2.08
CA LEU A 329 1.68 -19.49 2.67
C LEU A 329 0.87 -20.29 3.70
N ILE A 330 0.15 -19.60 4.59
CA ILE A 330 -0.72 -20.22 5.60
C ILE A 330 -1.91 -20.90 4.91
N LEU A 331 -2.60 -20.20 4.02
CA LEU A 331 -3.77 -20.74 3.32
C LEU A 331 -3.43 -21.97 2.47
N SER A 332 -2.19 -22.06 1.97
CA SER A 332 -1.69 -23.23 1.25
C SER A 332 -1.29 -24.41 2.15
N SER A 333 -1.13 -24.17 3.45
CA SER A 333 -0.68 -25.15 4.43
C SER A 333 -1.81 -25.72 5.30
N ILE A 334 -2.94 -25.00 5.43
CA ILE A 334 -4.10 -25.45 6.21
C ILE A 334 -4.93 -26.50 5.48
N ARG A 335 -5.71 -27.28 6.25
CA ARG A 335 -6.70 -28.23 5.71
C ARG A 335 -8.11 -27.75 6.05
N ILE A 336 -9.02 -27.92 5.09
CA ILE A 336 -10.46 -27.68 5.30
C ILE A 336 -10.95 -28.59 6.45
N PRO A 337 -11.84 -28.08 7.32
CA PRO A 337 -12.31 -28.84 8.47
C PRO A 337 -13.17 -30.06 8.10
N THR A 338 -13.47 -30.88 9.10
CA THR A 338 -14.21 -32.14 8.93
C THR A 338 -15.60 -31.93 8.31
N PRO A 339 -16.18 -32.96 7.64
CA PRO A 339 -17.47 -32.85 6.97
C PRO A 339 -18.60 -32.26 7.83
N ARG A 340 -18.56 -32.48 9.16
CA ARG A 340 -19.57 -32.01 10.11
C ARG A 340 -19.67 -30.48 10.16
N ILE A 341 -18.54 -29.77 10.21
CA ILE A 341 -18.52 -28.30 10.36
C ILE A 341 -18.15 -27.56 9.06
N ARG A 342 -17.76 -28.30 8.01
CA ARG A 342 -17.29 -27.75 6.74
C ARG A 342 -18.27 -26.78 6.08
N LYS A 343 -19.57 -27.06 6.11
CA LYS A 343 -20.57 -26.17 5.49
C LYS A 343 -20.63 -24.82 6.21
N SER A 344 -20.74 -24.84 7.54
CA SER A 344 -20.76 -23.62 8.36
C SER A 344 -19.46 -22.83 8.18
N TRP A 345 -18.31 -23.50 8.20
CA TRP A 345 -17.02 -22.84 8.00
C TRP A 345 -16.89 -22.19 6.62
N ILE A 346 -17.33 -22.86 5.54
CA ILE A 346 -17.32 -22.27 4.19
C ILE A 346 -18.22 -21.03 4.13
N ILE A 347 -19.40 -21.08 4.75
CA ILE A 347 -20.31 -19.93 4.82
C ILE A 347 -19.62 -18.77 5.55
N THR A 348 -19.01 -19.03 6.72
CA THR A 348 -18.27 -18.00 7.47
C THR A 348 -17.10 -17.45 6.68
N TRP A 349 -16.32 -18.30 5.98
CA TRP A 349 -15.22 -17.89 5.12
C TRP A 349 -15.68 -16.97 4.00
N VAL A 350 -16.78 -17.32 3.32
CA VAL A 350 -17.33 -16.49 2.23
C VAL A 350 -17.87 -15.17 2.76
N VAL A 351 -18.66 -15.18 3.84
CA VAL A 351 -19.20 -13.95 4.45
C VAL A 351 -18.07 -13.04 4.90
N PHE A 352 -17.05 -13.58 5.57
CA PHE A 352 -15.89 -12.82 6.01
C PHE A 352 -15.16 -12.15 4.84
N ASN A 353 -14.80 -12.90 3.81
CA ASN A 353 -14.04 -12.36 2.68
C ASN A 353 -14.86 -11.40 1.82
N VAL A 354 -16.17 -11.64 1.65
CA VAL A 354 -17.05 -10.69 0.95
C VAL A 354 -17.20 -9.39 1.74
N ALA A 355 -17.42 -9.48 3.06
CA ALA A 355 -17.56 -8.30 3.91
C ALA A 355 -16.27 -7.47 3.94
N PHE A 356 -15.11 -8.08 4.23
CA PHE A 356 -13.83 -7.39 4.24
C PHE A 356 -13.37 -6.97 2.84
N GLY A 357 -13.68 -7.74 1.80
CA GLY A 357 -13.43 -7.36 0.41
C GLY A 357 -14.18 -6.08 0.04
N ILE A 358 -15.47 -5.99 0.34
CA ILE A 358 -16.26 -4.77 0.10
C ILE A 358 -15.77 -3.61 0.98
N LEU A 359 -15.51 -3.87 2.27
CA LEU A 359 -15.05 -2.84 3.18
C LEU A 359 -13.71 -2.26 2.72
N MET A 360 -12.69 -3.09 2.53
CA MET A 360 -11.34 -2.65 2.21
C MET A 360 -11.20 -2.27 0.73
N GLY A 361 -11.79 -3.05 -0.18
CA GLY A 361 -11.63 -2.91 -1.63
C GLY A 361 -12.63 -1.98 -2.32
N VAL A 362 -13.59 -1.39 -1.60
CA VAL A 362 -14.52 -0.39 -2.17
C VAL A 362 -14.64 0.83 -1.28
N TYR A 363 -14.91 0.64 0.01
CA TYR A 363 -15.26 1.75 0.88
C TYR A 363 -14.07 2.39 1.59
N HIS A 364 -13.12 1.61 2.08
CA HIS A 364 -12.01 2.12 2.87
C HIS A 364 -11.22 3.15 2.05
N GLN A 365 -11.36 4.41 2.45
CA GLN A 365 -10.76 5.58 1.82
C GLN A 365 -11.01 5.69 0.29
N GLY A 366 -12.05 5.03 -0.24
CA GLY A 366 -12.26 4.88 -1.70
C GLY A 366 -12.57 6.17 -2.46
N GLY A 367 -12.88 7.26 -1.75
CA GLY A 367 -13.06 8.60 -2.33
C GLY A 367 -11.78 9.35 -2.69
N ILE A 368 -10.60 8.96 -2.19
CA ILE A 368 -9.36 9.73 -2.37
C ILE A 368 -8.97 9.87 -3.85
N VAL A 369 -8.90 8.74 -4.55
CA VAL A 369 -8.52 8.71 -5.97
C VAL A 369 -9.55 9.43 -6.86
N PRO A 370 -10.88 9.20 -6.69
CA PRO A 370 -11.91 9.94 -7.41
C PRO A 370 -11.88 11.45 -7.17
N VAL A 371 -11.65 11.91 -5.93
CA VAL A 371 -11.51 13.35 -5.64
C VAL A 371 -10.29 13.91 -6.37
N GLN A 372 -9.12 13.25 -6.29
CA GLN A 372 -7.93 13.73 -7.00
C GLN A 372 -8.16 13.84 -8.50
N MET A 373 -8.78 12.82 -9.11
CA MET A 373 -9.13 12.85 -10.54
C MET A 373 -10.19 13.90 -10.88
N ASN A 374 -11.08 14.26 -9.94
CA ASN A 374 -12.06 15.33 -10.14
C ASN A 374 -11.41 16.71 -10.12
N ILE A 375 -10.55 16.97 -9.13
CA ILE A 375 -9.79 18.22 -9.02
C ILE A 375 -8.91 18.43 -10.26
N ALA A 376 -8.26 17.36 -10.74
CA ALA A 376 -7.47 17.36 -11.98
C ALA A 376 -8.28 17.81 -13.21
N LYS A 377 -9.58 17.51 -13.26
CA LYS A 377 -10.47 17.81 -14.40
C LYS A 377 -11.22 19.14 -14.29
N THR A 378 -11.22 19.81 -13.12
CA THR A 378 -11.94 21.08 -12.95
C THR A 378 -11.28 22.18 -13.78
N ASN A 379 -12.04 23.16 -14.30
CA ASN A 379 -11.45 24.33 -14.97
C ASN A 379 -11.16 25.50 -14.00
N GLU A 380 -11.55 25.36 -12.74
CA GLU A 380 -11.28 26.34 -11.69
C GLU A 380 -9.81 26.26 -11.25
N THR A 381 -9.19 27.42 -11.07
CA THR A 381 -7.87 27.54 -10.42
C THR A 381 -8.05 27.26 -8.95
N VAL A 382 -7.40 26.24 -8.43
CA VAL A 382 -7.47 25.84 -7.02
C VAL A 382 -6.11 26.13 -6.41
N SER A 383 -6.08 26.94 -5.36
CA SER A 383 -4.83 27.30 -4.68
C SER A 383 -4.48 26.30 -3.58
N HIS A 384 -5.48 25.82 -2.83
CA HIS A 384 -5.27 24.92 -1.71
C HIS A 384 -6.31 23.80 -1.70
N ALA A 385 -5.89 22.59 -1.34
CA ALA A 385 -6.76 21.47 -1.01
C ALA A 385 -6.34 20.90 0.36
N PHE A 386 -7.16 21.16 1.38
CA PHE A 386 -6.97 20.66 2.74
C PHE A 386 -7.65 19.30 2.91
N TRP A 387 -6.90 18.26 3.25
CA TRP A 387 -7.43 16.90 3.43
C TRP A 387 -7.57 16.60 4.92
N TRP A 388 -8.80 16.50 5.40
CA TRP A 388 -9.10 16.32 6.82
C TRP A 388 -9.79 14.98 7.09
N LYS A 389 -9.32 14.25 8.10
CA LYS A 389 -9.81 12.90 8.44
C LYS A 389 -9.80 11.94 7.25
N THR A 390 -8.77 12.02 6.41
CA THR A 390 -8.50 11.08 5.31
C THR A 390 -7.03 10.74 5.29
N TYR A 391 -6.67 9.68 4.58
CA TYR A 391 -5.26 9.47 4.22
C TYR A 391 -4.75 10.55 3.28
N SER A 392 -3.44 10.80 3.35
CA SER A 392 -2.76 11.70 2.44
C SER A 392 -2.95 11.23 1.00
N PRO A 393 -3.34 12.12 0.07
CA PRO A 393 -3.67 11.71 -1.29
C PRO A 393 -2.42 11.70 -2.20
N PRO A 394 -2.40 10.88 -3.26
CA PRO A 394 -1.31 10.88 -4.24
C PRO A 394 -1.36 12.15 -5.11
N THR A 395 -0.31 12.98 -5.04
CA THR A 395 -0.33 14.30 -5.70
C THR A 395 -0.13 14.21 -7.21
N TRP A 396 0.59 13.19 -7.67
CA TRP A 396 0.82 12.94 -9.10
C TRP A 396 -0.45 12.70 -9.92
N LEU A 397 -1.59 12.38 -9.28
CA LEU A 397 -2.88 12.25 -9.96
C LEU A 397 -3.52 13.59 -10.35
N LEU A 398 -2.96 14.72 -9.91
CA LEU A 398 -3.45 16.07 -10.21
C LEU A 398 -3.15 16.55 -11.64
N ASN A 399 -2.42 15.74 -12.43
CA ASN A 399 -2.15 16.00 -13.85
C ASN A 399 -1.56 17.40 -14.11
N GLY A 400 -0.50 17.75 -13.37
CA GLY A 400 0.20 19.03 -13.50
C GLY A 400 -0.35 20.15 -12.63
N LYS A 401 -1.60 20.06 -12.14
CA LYS A 401 -2.19 21.11 -11.30
C LYS A 401 -1.47 21.35 -9.98
N ASN A 402 -0.75 20.36 -9.47
CA ASN A 402 0.05 20.47 -8.25
C ASN A 402 1.25 21.42 -8.36
N GLU A 403 1.54 21.98 -9.54
CA GLU A 403 2.47 23.10 -9.67
C GLU A 403 1.91 24.40 -9.04
N GLU A 404 0.60 24.58 -9.09
CA GLU A 404 -0.10 25.76 -8.55
C GLU A 404 -0.94 25.43 -7.30
N LEU A 405 -1.44 24.20 -7.21
CA LEU A 405 -2.27 23.70 -6.11
C LEU A 405 -1.41 23.11 -4.98
N GLN A 406 -1.49 23.73 -3.81
CA GLN A 406 -0.92 23.17 -2.59
C GLN A 406 -1.89 22.16 -1.95
N THR A 407 -1.45 20.90 -1.88
CA THR A 407 -2.15 19.86 -1.11
C THR A 407 -1.65 19.87 0.34
N VAL A 408 -2.55 20.01 1.30
CA VAL A 408 -2.21 20.08 2.74
C VAL A 408 -2.89 18.93 3.46
N ASP A 409 -2.09 18.05 4.06
CA ASP A 409 -2.57 16.96 4.89
C ASP A 409 -2.84 17.43 6.33
N LEU A 410 -4.06 17.22 6.80
CA LEU A 410 -4.52 17.53 8.15
C LEU A 410 -5.11 16.28 8.83
N MET A 411 -4.66 15.08 8.46
CA MET A 411 -5.00 13.84 9.15
C MET A 411 -4.71 13.96 10.65
N GLY A 412 -5.72 13.66 11.48
CA GLY A 412 -5.61 13.74 12.95
C GLY A 412 -5.65 15.16 13.55
N CYS A 413 -5.70 16.22 12.72
CA CYS A 413 -5.81 17.59 13.21
C CYS A 413 -7.17 17.85 13.90
N PRO A 414 -7.23 18.54 15.07
CA PRO A 414 -8.49 18.97 15.66
C PRO A 414 -9.29 19.88 14.70
N ALA A 415 -10.61 19.87 14.83
CA ALA A 415 -11.50 20.60 13.93
C ALA A 415 -11.24 22.12 13.95
N GLU A 416 -11.05 22.70 15.13
CA GLU A 416 -10.82 24.14 15.32
C GLU A 416 -9.53 24.59 14.61
N THR A 417 -8.41 23.91 14.90
CA THR A 417 -7.11 24.18 14.25
C THR A 417 -7.16 23.96 12.73
N MET A 418 -7.95 23.00 12.25
CA MET A 418 -8.17 22.82 10.81
C MET A 418 -8.88 24.04 10.20
N ILE A 419 -9.94 24.53 10.84
CA ILE A 419 -10.69 25.72 10.38
C ILE A 419 -9.82 26.97 10.41
N GLU A 420 -8.95 27.14 11.42
CA GLU A 420 -7.98 28.24 11.48
C GLU A 420 -7.02 28.23 10.28
N LYS A 421 -6.44 27.08 9.95
CA LYS A 421 -5.57 26.94 8.77
C LYS A 421 -6.31 27.24 7.47
N VAL A 422 -7.58 26.83 7.37
CA VAL A 422 -8.43 27.19 6.22
C VAL A 422 -8.68 28.70 6.18
N LYS A 423 -8.97 29.35 7.32
CA LYS A 423 -9.18 30.80 7.46
C LYS A 423 -7.94 31.60 7.07
N GLU A 424 -6.75 31.11 7.39
CA GLU A 424 -5.47 31.73 7.00
C GLU A 424 -5.24 31.72 5.49
N ALA A 425 -5.62 30.63 4.81
CA ALA A 425 -5.53 30.52 3.35
C ALA A 425 -6.59 31.36 2.60
N LEU A 426 -7.71 31.68 3.26
CA LEU A 426 -8.78 32.47 2.66
C LEU A 426 -8.43 33.96 2.58
N PRO A 427 -8.85 34.66 1.51
CA PRO A 427 -8.64 36.10 1.40
C PRO A 427 -9.34 36.85 2.55
N PRO A 428 -8.75 37.95 3.06
CA PRO A 428 -9.41 38.78 4.07
C PRO A 428 -10.66 39.42 3.50
N CYS A 429 -11.61 39.73 4.39
CA CYS A 429 -12.81 40.46 4.03
C CYS A 429 -12.44 41.86 3.51
N ARG A 430 -13.15 42.30 2.46
CA ARG A 430 -12.83 43.54 1.74
C ARG A 430 -12.79 44.76 2.68
N THR A 431 -11.63 45.41 2.76
CA THR A 431 -11.53 46.84 3.09
C THR A 431 -11.14 47.61 1.83
N ARG A 432 -12.15 48.21 1.19
CA ARG A 432 -12.08 49.25 0.12
C ARG A 432 -11.25 49.05 -1.17
N LYS A 433 -10.43 48.01 -1.38
CA LYS A 433 -9.69 47.79 -2.65
C LYS A 433 -10.29 46.67 -3.52
N PRO A 434 -10.31 46.82 -4.87
CA PRO A 434 -10.69 45.73 -5.76
C PRO A 434 -9.65 44.59 -5.66
N PRO A 435 -10.08 43.32 -5.77
CA PRO A 435 -9.19 42.18 -5.60
C PRO A 435 -8.10 42.16 -6.68
N LYS A 436 -6.90 41.70 -6.33
CA LYS A 436 -5.99 41.11 -7.33
C LYS A 436 -6.69 39.87 -7.87
N ALA A 437 -6.84 39.76 -9.19
CA ALA A 437 -7.64 38.76 -9.89
C ALA A 437 -7.10 37.30 -9.82
N ASP A 438 -6.24 36.98 -8.85
CA ASP A 438 -5.26 35.90 -8.98
C ASP A 438 -5.23 34.89 -7.81
N ARG A 439 -6.27 34.84 -6.97
CA ARG A 439 -6.33 33.85 -5.88
C ARG A 439 -7.33 32.76 -6.22
N GLY A 440 -6.82 31.57 -6.52
CA GLY A 440 -7.61 30.36 -6.79
C GLY A 440 -8.42 29.89 -5.58
N ALA A 441 -9.41 29.04 -5.83
CA ALA A 441 -10.31 28.47 -4.83
C ALA A 441 -9.57 27.68 -3.74
N VAL A 442 -10.16 27.66 -2.55
CA VAL A 442 -9.69 26.85 -1.42
C VAL A 442 -10.69 25.72 -1.18
N TYR A 443 -10.21 24.49 -1.23
CA TYR A 443 -11.00 23.30 -1.00
C TYR A 443 -10.68 22.66 0.35
N VAL A 444 -11.73 22.16 1.00
CA VAL A 444 -11.65 21.27 2.17
C VAL A 444 -12.26 19.95 1.77
N VAL A 445 -11.44 18.89 1.80
CA VAL A 445 -11.83 17.53 1.49
C VAL A 445 -11.98 16.77 2.80
N ALA A 446 -13.20 16.33 3.10
CA ALA A 446 -13.52 15.68 4.36
C ALA A 446 -14.64 14.64 4.23
N PRO A 447 -14.65 13.59 5.08
CA PRO A 447 -15.75 12.63 5.12
C PRO A 447 -17.08 13.33 5.39
N ARG A 448 -18.15 12.90 4.74
CA ARG A 448 -19.50 13.44 5.00
C ARG A 448 -19.95 13.15 6.44
N SER A 449 -19.45 12.08 7.06
CA SER A 449 -19.66 11.72 8.47
C SER A 449 -18.99 12.67 9.47
N ALA A 450 -18.19 13.64 9.00
CA ALA A 450 -17.53 14.62 9.86
C ALA A 450 -18.50 15.73 10.26
N HIS A 451 -19.39 15.41 11.20
CA HIS A 451 -20.47 16.29 11.68
C HIS A 451 -19.98 17.64 12.25
N ALA A 452 -18.71 17.73 12.66
CA ALA A 452 -18.07 18.99 13.05
C ALA A 452 -18.11 20.09 11.96
N LEU A 453 -18.31 19.73 10.69
CA LEU A 453 -18.44 20.70 9.60
C LEU A 453 -19.86 21.23 9.41
N ILE A 454 -20.88 20.60 10.00
CA ILE A 454 -22.29 20.98 9.82
C ILE A 454 -22.54 22.48 10.13
N PRO A 455 -21.99 23.08 11.20
CA PRO A 455 -22.19 24.50 11.50
C PRO A 455 -21.71 25.46 10.41
N TYR A 456 -20.76 25.03 9.57
CA TYR A 456 -20.16 25.86 8.52
C TYR A 456 -20.86 25.71 7.15
N GLN A 457 -21.83 24.78 7.03
CA GLN A 457 -22.53 24.49 5.76
C GLN A 457 -23.76 25.35 5.52
N SER A 458 -24.31 25.99 6.57
CA SER A 458 -25.54 26.78 6.46
C SER A 458 -25.26 28.11 5.75
N PRO A 459 -26.09 28.50 4.76
CA PRO A 459 -25.97 29.82 4.11
C PRO A 459 -26.19 30.98 5.07
N ASN A 460 -26.86 30.74 6.22
CA ASN A 460 -27.07 31.72 7.28
C ASN A 460 -26.14 31.48 8.49
N THR A 461 -24.98 30.85 8.30
CA THR A 461 -24.05 30.61 9.41
C THR A 461 -23.54 31.93 9.98
N SER A 462 -23.48 32.05 11.31
CA SER A 462 -22.80 33.15 12.00
C SER A 462 -21.28 32.95 12.03
N LYS A 463 -20.77 31.80 11.58
CA LYS A 463 -19.35 31.48 11.56
C LYS A 463 -18.64 32.26 10.45
N GLU A 464 -17.37 32.59 10.70
CA GLU A 464 -16.52 33.34 9.76
C GLU A 464 -16.12 32.57 8.51
N VAL A 465 -16.29 31.24 8.51
CA VAL A 465 -16.03 30.37 7.37
C VAL A 465 -17.34 29.73 6.92
N SER A 466 -17.56 29.71 5.61
CA SER A 466 -18.68 29.03 4.97
C SER A 466 -18.15 27.95 4.03
N LEU A 467 -18.80 26.80 4.03
CA LEU A 467 -18.45 25.63 3.23
C LEU A 467 -19.60 25.28 2.29
N GLN A 468 -19.33 25.32 0.98
CA GLN A 468 -20.29 24.92 -0.05
C GLN A 468 -19.87 23.58 -0.66
N GLU A 469 -20.74 22.58 -0.66
CA GLU A 469 -20.47 21.31 -1.34
C GLU A 469 -20.37 21.56 -2.85
N VAL A 470 -19.22 21.24 -3.46
CA VAL A 470 -19.01 21.33 -4.92
C VAL A 470 -18.99 19.97 -5.58
N TRP A 471 -18.55 18.92 -4.87
CA TRP A 471 -18.52 17.57 -5.39
C TRP A 471 -18.51 16.55 -4.25
N SER A 472 -19.04 15.35 -4.50
CA SER A 472 -18.95 14.26 -3.52
C SER A 472 -18.91 12.87 -4.15
N TYR A 473 -18.36 11.92 -3.40
CA TYR A 473 -18.25 10.52 -3.76
C TYR A 473 -18.78 9.63 -2.64
N ARG A 474 -19.78 8.80 -2.91
CA ARG A 474 -20.49 8.03 -1.87
C ARG A 474 -19.72 6.82 -1.32
N GLN A 475 -18.81 6.23 -2.08
CA GLN A 475 -18.11 5.00 -1.68
C GLN A 475 -16.82 5.36 -0.93
N HIS A 476 -16.97 5.93 0.25
CA HIS A 476 -15.84 6.27 1.13
C HIS A 476 -16.22 6.06 2.59
N LEU A 477 -15.34 5.40 3.33
CA LEU A 477 -15.37 5.23 4.78
C LEU A 477 -13.95 5.43 5.33
N ASN A 478 -13.82 6.27 6.35
CA ASN A 478 -12.61 6.33 7.16
C ASN A 478 -12.79 5.50 8.43
N LEU A 479 -11.91 4.53 8.65
CA LEU A 479 -11.94 3.68 9.84
C LEU A 479 -11.34 4.38 11.07
N ASP A 480 -10.49 5.39 10.87
CA ASP A 480 -9.85 6.13 11.94
C ASP A 480 -10.78 7.20 12.57
N ASP A 481 -11.92 7.48 11.93
CA ASP A 481 -12.96 8.39 12.43
C ASP A 481 -14.06 7.65 13.25
N MET A 482 -13.84 6.36 13.55
CA MET A 482 -14.75 5.55 14.35
C MET A 482 -14.46 5.73 15.84
N ASP A 483 -15.07 6.74 16.45
CA ASP A 483 -15.01 6.92 17.89
C ASP A 483 -16.07 6.07 18.59
N PHE A 484 -15.72 4.85 18.95
CA PHE A 484 -16.62 3.96 19.68
C PHE A 484 -16.68 4.25 21.18
N ALA A 485 -15.70 4.99 21.71
CA ALA A 485 -15.59 5.27 23.13
C ALA A 485 -16.55 6.39 23.53
N ASP A 486 -16.57 7.47 22.74
CA ASP A 486 -17.36 8.66 23.05
C ASP A 486 -18.77 8.60 22.44
N ASP A 487 -18.90 8.21 21.15
CA ASP A 487 -20.20 8.19 20.47
C ASP A 487 -21.03 6.93 20.80
N GLY A 488 -20.37 5.83 21.17
CA GLY A 488 -20.96 4.51 21.33
C GLY A 488 -21.26 3.79 20.00
N VAL A 489 -21.18 2.44 20.01
CA VAL A 489 -21.16 1.58 18.81
C VAL A 489 -22.24 1.89 17.76
N TRP A 490 -23.51 1.97 18.17
CA TRP A 490 -24.61 2.14 17.22
C TRP A 490 -24.65 3.54 16.60
N ASN A 491 -24.31 4.58 17.37
CA ASN A 491 -24.28 5.95 16.86
C ASN A 491 -23.12 6.13 15.89
N THR A 492 -21.93 5.60 16.22
CA THR A 492 -20.77 5.61 15.32
C THR A 492 -21.11 4.90 14.00
N ILE A 493 -21.73 3.72 14.05
CA ILE A 493 -22.11 2.97 12.85
C ILE A 493 -23.16 3.73 12.04
N ASN A 494 -24.22 4.25 12.68
CA ASN A 494 -25.26 5.01 11.99
C ASN A 494 -24.70 6.26 11.31
N ARG A 495 -23.79 6.98 11.97
CA ARG A 495 -23.09 8.16 11.42
C ARG A 495 -22.20 7.78 10.25
N VAL A 496 -21.25 6.86 10.46
CA VAL A 496 -20.21 6.52 9.49
C VAL A 496 -20.78 5.78 8.27
N VAL A 497 -21.76 4.89 8.46
CA VAL A 497 -22.38 4.13 7.36
C VAL A 497 -23.53 4.90 6.69
N GLY A 498 -24.32 5.64 7.47
CA GLY A 498 -25.44 6.45 6.99
C GLY A 498 -24.98 7.65 6.18
N ASP A 499 -24.07 8.44 6.73
CA ASP A 499 -23.48 9.63 6.09
C ASP A 499 -22.14 9.31 5.42
N ARG A 500 -22.03 8.13 4.82
CA ARG A 500 -20.80 7.73 4.12
C ARG A 500 -20.54 8.57 2.88
N GLY A 501 -19.27 8.75 2.57
CA GLY A 501 -18.80 9.46 1.40
C GLY A 501 -17.72 10.47 1.71
N LEU A 502 -17.02 10.91 0.66
CA LEU A 502 -16.02 11.96 0.71
C LEU A 502 -16.55 13.18 -0.04
N VAL A 503 -16.43 14.36 0.57
CA VAL A 503 -16.99 15.59 0.03
C VAL A 503 -15.87 16.61 -0.18
N VAL A 504 -15.94 17.31 -1.31
CA VAL A 504 -15.13 18.48 -1.61
C VAL A 504 -15.99 19.70 -1.30
N TRP A 505 -15.58 20.46 -0.30
CA TRP A 505 -16.19 21.71 0.11
C TRP A 505 -15.37 22.87 -0.43
N ARG A 506 -16.00 23.82 -1.11
CA ARG A 506 -15.41 25.12 -1.41
C ARG A 506 -15.56 26.01 -0.20
N ALA A 507 -14.42 26.45 0.34
CA ALA A 507 -14.39 27.35 1.49
C ALA A 507 -14.44 28.81 1.04
N ALA A 508 -15.23 29.62 1.74
CA ALA A 508 -15.29 31.06 1.56
C ALA A 508 -15.40 31.77 2.91
N ARG A 509 -14.81 32.97 3.01
CA ARG A 509 -14.91 33.78 4.23
C ARG A 509 -16.27 34.47 4.29
N ASN A 510 -16.98 34.29 5.40
CA ASN A 510 -18.21 34.98 5.68
C ASN A 510 -17.89 36.36 6.27
N CYS A 511 -18.02 37.41 5.46
CA CYS A 511 -17.71 38.77 5.87
C CYS A 511 -18.81 39.46 6.69
N TRP A 512 -19.89 38.73 6.98
CA TRP A 512 -21.04 39.22 7.73
C TRP A 512 -21.17 38.53 9.08
N SER A 513 -20.21 37.67 9.45
CA SER A 513 -20.15 37.05 10.77
C SER A 513 -19.87 38.11 11.83
N THR A 514 -20.65 38.12 12.90
CA THR A 514 -20.33 38.85 14.13
C THR A 514 -19.17 38.15 14.83
N PRO A 515 -18.14 38.87 15.31
CA PRO A 515 -17.06 38.26 16.08
C PRO A 515 -17.63 37.48 17.27
N GLU A 516 -17.13 36.28 17.53
CA GLU A 516 -17.39 35.61 18.81
C GLU A 516 -16.77 36.46 19.92
N ASP A 517 -17.52 36.66 21.02
CA ASP A 517 -17.17 37.53 22.13
C ASP A 517 -15.73 37.27 22.62
N GLY A 518 -14.76 38.11 22.22
CA GLY A 518 -13.40 38.04 22.77
C GLY A 518 -12.23 38.59 21.94
N GLU A 519 -12.32 38.71 20.61
CA GLU A 519 -11.20 39.27 19.82
C GLU A 519 -11.31 40.80 19.68
N PRO A 520 -10.28 41.58 20.08
CA PRO A 520 -10.32 43.03 19.93
C PRO A 520 -10.23 43.39 18.44
N VAL A 521 -11.16 44.25 18.01
CA VAL A 521 -11.15 44.88 16.68
C VAL A 521 -9.85 45.66 16.53
N SER A 522 -8.94 45.17 15.67
CA SER A 522 -7.79 45.96 15.23
C SER A 522 -8.26 46.94 14.15
N GLU A 523 -8.23 48.23 14.50
CA GLU A 523 -8.45 49.38 13.60
C GLU A 523 -7.42 49.45 12.47
#